data_AF-A0A0U5JKM1-F1
#
_entry.id   AF-A0A0U5JKM1-F1
#
_cell.length_a   1.000
_cell.length_b   1.000
_cell.length_c   1.000
_cell.angle_alpha   90.00
_cell.angle_beta   90.00
_cell.angle_gamma   90.00
#
_symmetry.space_group_name_H-M   'P 1'
#
loop_
_entity.id
_entity.type
_entity.pdbx_description
1 polymer ?
#
loop_
_entity_poly.entity_id
_entity_poly.type
_entity_poly.pdbx_seq_one_letter_code
_entity_poly.pdbx_strand_id
1 'polypeptide(L)'
;MHIQIDVDQFKSGAINKPISVPGTYKRLEQHPASVSNIFSSMVDGTIESVDIMIFILVLGGLIGVVKASGAFESGLAALSTKTKGKEFILVFLVTVLLALGGTLCGIEEEAVAFYPILAPVFIAMGYDSIVCVGAIFLASSLGTTFSVINPFSVVIASNAAGTTFTQGMAGRIFGLVIAVTCLLFYLHWYARKVQQDPQFSYSYDDREKFDQMWGMTTSEEKDQRFTLKKKIILILFACAFPIMIWGVMAKGWAFPNMASAFLTIAIIIMFLTCFGHQDGLGEYKTTTAFSDGAASLVGVSLIIGLARGINKVLNDGYISDTILYASSKMVAHMNGSFFIIVMMLVFFVLGFIVPSSSGLAVLAMPILAPLADTVHIPRYTVVTAYQFGQYAMLFLAPTGLVMATLQMLDMRYYHFQRFVWPVVVFVLIFGGGLLVTEVLIAG
;
A
#
# COMPACT_ATOMS: atom_id res chain seq x y z
N MET A 1 -38.63 5.45 -3.39
CA MET A 1 -37.17 5.53 -3.15
C MET A 1 -36.71 4.13 -2.77
N HIS A 2 -35.95 3.45 -3.63
CA HIS A 2 -35.34 2.15 -3.30
C HIS A 2 -33.86 2.40 -2.98
N ILE A 3 -33.58 2.85 -1.76
CA ILE A 3 -32.21 2.95 -1.23
C ILE A 3 -31.93 1.60 -0.56
N GLN A 4 -31.11 0.76 -1.17
CA GLN A 4 -30.63 -0.49 -0.56
C GLN A 4 -29.38 -0.22 0.30
N ILE A 5 -29.51 0.69 1.26
CA ILE A 5 -28.48 0.93 2.26
C ILE A 5 -29.02 0.44 3.58
N ASP A 6 -28.34 -0.55 4.16
CA ASP A 6 -28.71 -1.11 5.45
C ASP A 6 -28.70 0.00 6.51
N VAL A 7 -29.81 0.15 7.22
CA VAL A 7 -30.00 1.16 8.27
C VAL A 7 -28.93 1.03 9.37
N ASP A 8 -28.41 -0.17 9.58
CA ASP A 8 -27.37 -0.41 10.57
C ASP A 8 -26.03 0.23 10.17
N GLN A 9 -25.80 0.57 8.89
CA GLN A 9 -24.64 1.35 8.46
C GLN A 9 -24.69 2.81 8.95
N PHE A 10 -25.88 3.39 9.09
CA PHE A 10 -26.03 4.73 9.68
C PHE A 10 -25.88 4.69 11.21
N LYS A 11 -26.44 3.66 11.85
CA LYS A 11 -26.38 3.50 13.32
C LYS A 11 -24.98 3.15 13.83
N SER A 12 -24.22 2.38 13.06
CA SER A 12 -22.83 2.01 13.38
C SER A 12 -21.83 3.16 13.11
N GLY A 13 -22.27 4.25 12.49
CA GLY A 13 -21.41 5.35 12.09
C GLY A 13 -20.56 5.08 10.84
N ALA A 14 -20.77 3.95 10.16
CA ALA A 14 -20.12 3.64 8.87
C ALA A 14 -20.54 4.63 7.77
N ILE A 15 -21.79 5.11 7.81
CA ILE A 15 -22.28 6.24 7.03
C ILE A 15 -22.68 7.35 8.01
N ASN A 16 -21.78 8.30 8.21
CA ASN A 16 -21.98 9.46 9.08
C ASN A 16 -22.13 10.79 8.32
N LYS A 17 -22.22 10.72 6.99
CA LYS A 17 -22.31 11.88 6.10
C LYS A 17 -23.54 11.84 5.20
N PRO A 18 -23.99 12.99 4.70
CA PRO A 18 -25.00 13.05 3.66
C PRO A 18 -24.57 12.18 2.47
N ILE A 19 -25.48 11.33 2.03
CA ILE A 19 -25.30 10.50 0.84
C ILE A 19 -26.15 11.06 -0.28
N SER A 20 -25.56 11.22 -1.46
CA SER A 20 -26.30 11.64 -2.65
C SER A 20 -27.27 10.52 -3.04
N VAL A 21 -28.55 10.84 -3.19
CA VAL A 21 -29.58 9.86 -3.58
C VAL A 21 -29.80 9.94 -5.10
N PRO A 22 -29.70 8.81 -5.83
CA PRO A 22 -29.97 8.80 -7.26
C PRO A 22 -31.36 9.35 -7.61
N GLY A 23 -31.43 10.20 -8.64
CA GLY A 23 -32.69 10.76 -9.14
C GLY A 23 -33.27 11.93 -8.33
N THR A 24 -32.63 12.37 -7.24
CA THR A 24 -33.11 13.51 -6.42
C THR A 24 -32.35 14.81 -6.68
N TYR A 25 -31.52 14.87 -7.72
CA TYR A 25 -30.76 16.07 -8.04
C TYR A 25 -31.70 17.25 -8.32
N LYS A 26 -31.47 18.34 -7.59
CA LYS A 26 -32.12 19.63 -7.82
C LYS A 26 -31.04 20.69 -7.91
N ARG A 27 -31.07 21.48 -8.97
CA ARG A 27 -30.18 22.64 -9.09
C ARG A 27 -30.58 23.67 -8.03
N LEU A 28 -29.68 23.93 -7.09
CA LEU A 28 -29.83 24.97 -6.08
C LEU A 28 -29.22 26.29 -6.57
N GLU A 29 -29.48 27.37 -5.84
CA GLU A 29 -28.74 28.62 -6.03
C GLU A 29 -27.25 28.37 -5.78
N GLN A 30 -26.40 28.98 -6.60
CA GLN A 30 -24.96 28.77 -6.52
C GLN A 30 -24.42 29.33 -5.22
N HIS A 31 -23.59 28.55 -4.53
CA HIS A 31 -22.92 28.97 -3.31
C HIS A 31 -21.39 28.93 -3.52
N PRO A 32 -20.82 29.76 -4.40
CA PRO A 32 -19.42 29.65 -4.78
C PRO A 32 -18.50 29.90 -3.57
N ALA A 33 -17.49 29.05 -3.42
CA ALA A 33 -16.47 29.27 -2.41
C ALA A 33 -15.70 30.56 -2.69
N SER A 34 -15.58 31.42 -1.68
CA SER A 34 -14.68 32.58 -1.76
C SER A 34 -13.23 32.12 -1.82
N VAL A 35 -12.32 32.95 -2.34
CA VAL A 35 -10.87 32.65 -2.33
C VAL A 35 -10.37 32.36 -0.91
N SER A 36 -10.88 33.07 0.10
CA SER A 36 -10.56 32.80 1.50
C SER A 36 -11.07 31.44 1.98
N ASN A 37 -12.26 31.02 1.53
CA ASN A 37 -12.85 29.74 1.90
C ASN A 37 -12.00 28.57 1.40
N ILE A 38 -11.30 28.73 0.26
CA ILE A 38 -10.38 27.71 -0.25
C ILE A 38 -9.27 27.47 0.77
N PHE A 39 -8.59 28.54 1.22
CA PHE A 39 -7.48 28.41 2.17
C PHE A 39 -7.94 27.95 3.55
N SER A 40 -9.04 28.50 4.08
CA SER A 40 -9.55 28.07 5.39
C SER A 40 -10.03 26.63 5.38
N SER A 41 -10.65 26.17 4.28
CA SER A 41 -11.09 24.77 4.15
C SER A 41 -9.93 23.79 4.19
N MET A 42 -8.75 24.14 3.66
CA MET A 42 -7.56 23.29 3.73
C MET A 42 -7.08 23.08 5.17
N VAL A 43 -7.11 24.14 5.98
CA VAL A 43 -6.75 24.08 7.40
C VAL A 43 -7.81 23.30 8.18
N ASP A 44 -9.08 23.62 7.98
CA ASP A 44 -10.20 22.93 8.63
C ASP A 44 -10.22 21.44 8.29
N GLY A 45 -9.97 21.10 7.03
CA GLY A 45 -9.87 19.72 6.59
C GLY A 45 -8.74 18.96 7.28
N THR A 46 -7.62 19.63 7.54
CA THR A 46 -6.51 19.07 8.32
C THR A 46 -6.93 18.83 9.76
N ILE A 47 -7.61 19.79 10.40
CA ILE A 47 -8.15 19.65 11.76
C ILE A 47 -9.15 18.49 11.83
N GLU A 48 -10.04 18.37 10.85
CA GLU A 48 -11.02 17.27 10.73
C GLU A 48 -10.38 15.90 10.50
N SER A 49 -9.11 15.84 10.08
CA SER A 49 -8.39 14.59 9.76
C SER A 49 -7.34 14.22 10.80
N VAL A 50 -7.29 14.92 11.94
CA VAL A 50 -6.27 14.74 12.99
C VAL A 50 -6.21 13.29 13.49
N ASP A 51 -7.33 12.61 13.63
CA ASP A 51 -7.39 11.23 14.09
C ASP A 51 -6.62 10.27 13.16
N ILE A 52 -6.78 10.43 11.83
CA ILE A 52 -6.05 9.68 10.81
C ILE A 52 -4.57 10.05 10.83
N MET A 53 -4.26 11.35 10.93
CA MET A 53 -2.88 11.84 10.95
C MET A 53 -2.11 11.27 12.14
N ILE A 54 -2.68 11.31 13.34
CA ILE A 54 -2.05 10.77 14.55
C ILE A 54 -1.81 9.26 14.41
N PHE A 55 -2.76 8.50 13.88
CA PHE A 55 -2.57 7.07 13.61
C PHE A 55 -1.37 6.82 12.67
N ILE A 56 -1.30 7.56 11.57
CA ILE A 56 -0.21 7.47 10.60
C ILE A 56 1.14 7.81 11.24
N LEU A 57 1.24 8.92 11.97
CA LEU A 57 2.48 9.32 12.63
C LEU A 57 2.97 8.30 13.67
N VAL A 58 2.05 7.73 14.46
CA VAL A 58 2.36 6.67 15.41
C VAL A 58 2.86 5.40 14.70
N LEU A 59 2.23 5.02 13.59
CA LEU A 59 2.68 3.89 12.78
C LEU A 59 4.08 4.13 12.22
N GLY A 60 4.37 5.33 11.70
CA GLY A 60 5.71 5.69 11.23
C GLY A 60 6.75 5.62 12.32
N GLY A 61 6.44 6.15 13.50
CA GLY A 61 7.33 6.04 14.66
C GLY A 61 7.58 4.59 15.08
N LEU A 62 6.56 3.74 15.08
CA LEU A 62 6.71 2.30 15.30
C LEU A 62 7.67 1.67 14.28
N ILE A 63 7.46 1.93 12.98
CA ILE A 63 8.32 1.41 11.90
C ILE A 63 9.76 1.91 12.08
N GLY A 64 9.94 3.19 12.40
CA GLY A 64 11.24 3.82 12.66
C GLY A 64 12.01 3.13 13.78
N VAL A 65 11.36 2.83 14.91
CA VAL A 65 11.99 2.13 16.04
C VAL A 65 12.34 0.69 15.67
N VAL A 66 11.44 -0.04 15.00
CA VAL A 66 11.70 -1.42 14.56
C VAL A 66 12.89 -1.46 13.60
N LYS A 67 12.96 -0.53 12.65
CA LYS A 67 14.10 -0.37 11.73
C LYS A 67 15.39 -0.06 12.49
N ALA A 68 15.37 0.93 13.39
CA ALA A 68 16.55 1.31 14.17
C ALA A 68 17.07 0.16 15.06
N SER A 69 16.19 -0.72 15.55
CA SER A 69 16.56 -1.89 16.33
C SER A 69 17.37 -2.95 15.54
N GLY A 70 17.42 -2.84 14.21
CA GLY A 70 18.07 -3.82 13.32
C GLY A 70 17.32 -5.15 13.26
N ALA A 71 16.06 -5.19 13.69
CA ALA A 71 15.29 -6.42 13.78
C ALA A 71 14.96 -6.98 12.38
N PHE A 72 14.60 -6.14 11.42
CA PHE A 72 14.36 -6.58 10.05
C PHE A 72 15.63 -7.12 9.40
N GLU A 73 16.73 -6.38 9.48
CA GLU A 73 18.02 -6.71 8.88
C GLU A 73 18.58 -8.02 9.44
N SER A 74 18.57 -8.17 10.77
CA SER A 74 19.06 -9.39 11.43
C SER A 74 18.16 -10.60 11.14
N GLY A 75 16.84 -10.41 11.08
CA GLY A 75 15.90 -11.46 10.69
C GLY A 75 16.18 -11.96 9.27
N LEU A 76 16.42 -11.03 8.35
CA LEU A 76 16.71 -11.32 6.95
C LEU A 76 18.08 -11.99 6.76
N ALA A 77 19.11 -11.52 7.48
CA ALA A 77 20.43 -12.13 7.48
C ALA A 77 20.42 -13.55 8.06
N ALA A 78 19.67 -13.78 9.15
CA ALA A 78 19.48 -15.11 9.72
C ALA A 78 18.72 -16.04 8.79
N LEU A 79 17.70 -15.51 8.09
CA LEU A 79 16.96 -16.23 7.06
C LEU A 79 17.90 -16.71 5.95
N SER A 80 18.68 -15.78 5.37
CA SER A 80 19.68 -16.05 4.34
C SER A 80 20.65 -17.17 4.76
N THR A 81 21.21 -17.07 5.98
CA THR A 81 22.15 -18.07 6.51
C THR A 81 21.50 -19.45 6.66
N LYS A 82 20.25 -19.49 7.15
CA LYS A 82 19.52 -20.75 7.36
C LYS A 82 19.06 -21.40 6.05
N THR A 83 18.91 -20.62 4.98
CA THR A 83 18.51 -21.08 3.65
C THR A 83 19.68 -21.37 2.71
N LYS A 84 20.94 -21.31 3.20
CA LYS A 84 22.11 -21.67 2.39
C LYS A 84 21.96 -23.07 1.79
N GLY A 85 22.22 -23.20 0.49
CA GLY A 85 22.05 -24.46 -0.27
C GLY A 85 20.60 -24.81 -0.62
N LYS A 86 19.65 -23.90 -0.41
CA LYS A 86 18.25 -24.02 -0.88
C LYS A 86 17.86 -22.72 -1.58
N GLU A 87 18.37 -22.57 -2.79
CA GLU A 87 18.47 -21.30 -3.52
C GLU A 87 17.12 -20.59 -3.66
N PHE A 88 16.03 -21.33 -3.91
CA PHE A 88 14.71 -20.72 -4.10
C PHE A 88 13.94 -20.45 -2.80
N ILE A 89 14.27 -21.13 -1.69
CA ILE A 89 13.54 -20.95 -0.42
C ILE A 89 13.72 -19.54 0.11
N LEU A 90 14.90 -18.95 -0.04
CA LEU A 90 15.12 -17.57 0.35
C LEU A 90 14.23 -16.62 -0.45
N VAL A 91 14.23 -16.73 -1.78
CA VAL A 91 13.38 -15.93 -2.68
C VAL A 91 11.91 -16.06 -2.28
N PHE A 92 11.45 -17.29 -2.01
CA PHE A 92 10.09 -17.54 -1.55
C PHE A 92 9.76 -16.80 -0.25
N LEU A 93 10.58 -16.95 0.79
CA LEU A 93 10.32 -16.37 2.10
C LEU A 93 10.39 -14.84 2.08
N VAL A 94 11.35 -14.28 1.32
CA VAL A 94 11.48 -12.83 1.10
C VAL A 94 10.26 -12.29 0.37
N THR A 95 9.87 -12.91 -0.75
CA THR A 95 8.69 -12.48 -1.54
C THR A 95 7.43 -12.46 -0.68
N VAL A 96 7.19 -13.52 0.10
CA VAL A 96 6.03 -13.58 1.00
C VAL A 96 6.11 -12.50 2.09
N LEU A 97 7.28 -12.31 2.70
CA LEU A 97 7.48 -11.30 3.74
C LEU A 97 7.26 -9.88 3.20
N LEU A 98 7.77 -9.57 2.01
CA LEU A 98 7.62 -8.25 1.40
C LEU A 98 6.18 -8.02 0.92
N ALA A 99 5.51 -9.02 0.35
CA ALA A 99 4.09 -8.90 0.01
C ALA A 99 3.21 -8.68 1.25
N LEU A 100 3.52 -9.36 2.36
CA LEU A 100 2.88 -9.10 3.65
C LEU A 100 3.18 -7.68 4.14
N GLY A 101 4.43 -7.22 4.07
CA GLY A 101 4.78 -5.85 4.41
C GLY A 101 4.00 -4.82 3.56
N GLY A 102 3.89 -5.03 2.26
CA GLY A 102 3.17 -4.15 1.33
C GLY A 102 1.66 -4.07 1.60
N THR A 103 1.03 -5.19 1.97
CA THR A 103 -0.42 -5.20 2.30
C THR A 103 -0.72 -4.67 3.70
N LEU A 104 0.19 -4.86 4.67
CA LEU A 104 -0.01 -4.48 6.07
C LEU A 104 0.37 -3.02 6.33
N CYS A 105 1.58 -2.62 5.94
CA CYS A 105 2.16 -1.31 6.25
C CYS A 105 2.67 -0.54 5.04
N GLY A 106 2.64 -1.10 3.83
CA GLY A 106 3.06 -0.38 2.63
C GLY A 106 4.56 -0.09 2.55
N ILE A 107 5.40 -1.03 2.99
CA ILE A 107 6.86 -0.85 3.11
C ILE A 107 7.61 -0.83 1.77
N GLU A 108 7.03 -0.28 0.71
CA GLU A 108 7.66 -0.21 -0.61
C GLU A 108 8.98 0.61 -0.55
N GLU A 109 8.94 1.75 0.14
CA GLU A 109 10.09 2.65 0.30
C GLU A 109 11.14 2.10 1.25
N GLU A 110 10.73 1.50 2.37
CA GLU A 110 11.63 0.89 3.34
C GLU A 110 12.27 -0.40 2.82
N ALA A 111 11.62 -1.09 1.88
CA ALA A 111 12.16 -2.32 1.28
C ALA A 111 13.50 -2.09 0.58
N VAL A 112 13.81 -0.85 0.20
CA VAL A 112 15.11 -0.43 -0.33
C VAL A 112 16.27 -0.80 0.62
N ALA A 113 16.04 -0.78 1.93
CA ALA A 113 17.06 -1.14 2.92
C ALA A 113 17.47 -2.62 2.88
N PHE A 114 16.71 -3.48 2.19
CA PHE A 114 17.00 -4.92 2.11
C PHE A 114 17.96 -5.30 0.98
N TYR A 115 18.16 -4.44 -0.03
CA TYR A 115 19.07 -4.74 -1.14
C TYR A 115 20.51 -5.01 -0.71
N PRO A 116 21.15 -4.22 0.18
CA PRO A 116 22.51 -4.49 0.65
C PRO A 116 22.70 -5.86 1.31
N ILE A 117 21.62 -6.43 1.86
CA ILE A 117 21.66 -7.73 2.55
C ILE A 117 21.35 -8.86 1.56
N LEU A 118 20.36 -8.67 0.69
CA LEU A 118 19.85 -9.73 -0.19
C LEU A 118 20.59 -9.82 -1.52
N ALA A 119 21.03 -8.71 -2.10
CA ALA A 119 21.70 -8.72 -3.40
C ALA A 119 22.99 -9.57 -3.40
N PRO A 120 23.91 -9.45 -2.42
CA PRO A 120 25.10 -10.31 -2.38
C PRO A 120 24.74 -11.80 -2.26
N VAL A 121 23.66 -12.12 -1.55
CA VAL A 121 23.20 -13.49 -1.35
C VAL A 121 22.58 -14.06 -2.63
N PHE A 122 21.78 -13.25 -3.34
CA PHE A 122 21.19 -13.64 -4.61
C PHE A 122 22.25 -13.82 -5.70
N ILE A 123 23.27 -12.95 -5.75
CA ILE A 123 24.45 -13.13 -6.61
C ILE A 123 25.17 -14.45 -6.29
N ALA A 124 25.41 -14.74 -5.02
CA ALA A 124 26.05 -15.99 -4.59
C ALA A 124 25.22 -17.24 -4.94
N MET A 125 23.91 -17.10 -5.13
CA MET A 125 23.00 -18.16 -5.60
C MET A 125 22.89 -18.22 -7.13
N GLY A 126 23.65 -17.39 -7.86
CA GLY A 126 23.63 -17.34 -9.32
C GLY A 126 22.47 -16.56 -9.93
N TYR A 127 21.69 -15.85 -9.11
CA TYR A 127 20.61 -14.97 -9.56
C TYR A 127 21.11 -13.60 -9.99
N ASP A 128 20.24 -12.84 -10.65
CA ASP A 128 20.51 -11.51 -11.20
C ASP A 128 19.72 -10.40 -10.46
N SER A 129 19.91 -9.16 -10.92
CA SER A 129 19.19 -7.98 -10.41
C SER A 129 17.67 -8.06 -10.59
N ILE A 130 17.17 -8.79 -11.60
CA ILE A 130 15.73 -8.98 -11.82
C ILE A 130 15.11 -9.81 -10.70
N VAL A 131 15.76 -10.89 -10.25
CA VAL A 131 15.28 -11.65 -9.08
C VAL A 131 15.28 -10.79 -7.82
N CYS A 132 16.28 -9.90 -7.66
CA CYS A 132 16.34 -8.96 -6.54
C CYS A 132 15.13 -8.01 -6.53
N VAL A 133 14.89 -7.31 -7.65
CA VAL A 133 13.75 -6.38 -7.78
C VAL A 133 12.41 -7.11 -7.67
N GLY A 134 12.33 -8.30 -8.25
CA GLY A 134 11.14 -9.14 -8.21
C GLY A 134 10.75 -9.58 -6.79
N ALA A 135 11.73 -10.05 -6.01
CA ALA A 135 11.50 -10.53 -4.65
C ALA A 135 11.32 -9.41 -3.62
N ILE A 136 11.82 -8.20 -3.91
CA ILE A 136 11.81 -7.07 -2.97
C ILE A 136 10.75 -6.04 -3.36
N PHE A 137 11.03 -5.25 -4.39
CA PHE A 137 10.15 -4.15 -4.82
C PHE A 137 8.82 -4.69 -5.34
N LEU A 138 8.84 -5.54 -6.35
CA LEU A 138 7.61 -6.02 -6.99
C LEU A 138 6.74 -6.83 -6.04
N ALA A 139 7.35 -7.62 -5.15
CA ALA A 139 6.63 -8.34 -4.10
C ALA A 139 5.88 -7.39 -3.15
N SER A 140 6.56 -6.33 -2.67
CA SER A 140 5.94 -5.31 -1.81
C SER A 140 4.81 -4.58 -2.55
N SER A 141 5.06 -4.15 -3.78
CA SER A 141 4.07 -3.44 -4.60
C SER A 141 2.87 -4.30 -4.96
N LEU A 142 3.07 -5.60 -5.22
CA LEU A 142 1.97 -6.54 -5.44
C LEU A 142 1.17 -6.78 -4.16
N GLY A 143 1.84 -6.79 -3.01
CA GLY A 143 1.21 -6.75 -1.70
C GLY A 143 0.29 -5.55 -1.52
N THR A 144 0.71 -4.38 -1.97
CA THR A 144 -0.12 -3.17 -1.91
C THR A 144 -1.23 -3.14 -2.96
N THR A 145 -0.97 -3.69 -4.16
CA THR A 145 -1.97 -3.86 -5.23
C THR A 145 -3.21 -4.60 -4.74
N PHE A 146 -3.01 -5.69 -3.98
CA PHE A 146 -4.10 -6.45 -3.36
C PHE A 146 -4.21 -6.16 -1.85
N SER A 147 -4.01 -4.90 -1.46
CA SER A 147 -3.93 -4.56 -0.05
C SER A 147 -5.24 -4.79 0.70
N VAL A 148 -5.10 -5.40 1.87
CA VAL A 148 -6.18 -5.72 2.80
C VAL A 148 -6.37 -4.60 3.82
N ILE A 149 -5.28 -4.04 4.33
CA ILE A 149 -5.31 -3.10 5.47
C ILE A 149 -4.28 -1.95 5.39
N ASN A 150 -3.58 -1.77 4.26
CA ASN A 150 -2.50 -0.79 4.15
C ASN A 150 -3.06 0.63 4.39
N PRO A 151 -2.54 1.35 5.40
CA PRO A 151 -3.01 2.69 5.73
C PRO A 151 -2.82 3.69 4.60
N PHE A 152 -1.79 3.53 3.77
CA PHE A 152 -1.40 4.42 2.68
C PHE A 152 -2.10 4.10 1.35
N SER A 153 -2.97 3.08 1.35
CA SER A 153 -3.73 2.64 0.19
C SER A 153 -5.19 2.46 0.56
N VAL A 154 -5.64 1.23 0.82
CA VAL A 154 -7.05 0.90 1.00
C VAL A 154 -7.72 1.66 2.14
N VAL A 155 -7.03 1.92 3.24
CA VAL A 155 -7.65 2.62 4.39
C VAL A 155 -7.98 4.07 4.05
N ILE A 156 -7.03 4.82 3.49
CA ILE A 156 -7.26 6.21 3.03
C ILE A 156 -8.31 6.23 1.92
N ALA A 157 -8.21 5.33 0.94
CA ALA A 157 -9.15 5.28 -0.16
C ALA A 157 -10.57 4.99 0.32
N SER A 158 -10.75 4.02 1.21
CA SER A 158 -12.05 3.73 1.82
C SER A 158 -12.60 4.91 2.61
N ASN A 159 -11.77 5.58 3.42
CA ASN A 159 -12.20 6.76 4.17
C ASN A 159 -12.66 7.89 3.22
N ALA A 160 -11.88 8.18 2.18
CA ALA A 160 -12.20 9.19 1.18
C ALA A 160 -13.44 8.84 0.35
N ALA A 161 -13.69 7.55 0.12
CA ALA A 161 -14.88 7.02 -0.56
C ALA A 161 -16.14 6.99 0.33
N GLY A 162 -16.00 7.21 1.64
CA GLY A 162 -17.09 7.08 2.61
C GLY A 162 -17.53 5.63 2.83
N THR A 163 -16.57 4.69 2.85
CA THR A 163 -16.76 3.27 3.17
C THR A 163 -15.70 2.81 4.19
N THR A 164 -15.82 1.59 4.69
CA THR A 164 -14.82 1.00 5.59
C THR A 164 -13.89 0.08 4.82
N PHE A 165 -12.60 0.12 5.15
CA PHE A 165 -11.58 -0.75 4.53
C PHE A 165 -11.80 -2.24 4.80
N THR A 166 -12.74 -2.59 5.68
CA THR A 166 -13.13 -3.98 5.95
C THR A 166 -14.10 -4.54 4.92
N GLN A 167 -14.79 -3.69 4.15
CA GLN A 167 -15.67 -4.15 3.06
C GLN A 167 -14.85 -4.61 1.85
N GLY A 168 -15.22 -5.73 1.23
CA GLY A 168 -14.44 -6.34 0.14
C GLY A 168 -13.12 -6.97 0.59
N MET A 169 -12.87 -7.11 1.90
CA MET A 169 -11.62 -7.66 2.42
C MET A 169 -11.38 -9.10 1.95
N ALA A 170 -12.44 -9.92 1.88
CA ALA A 170 -12.34 -11.33 1.46
C ALA A 170 -11.84 -11.46 0.01
N GLY A 171 -12.38 -10.65 -0.90
CA GLY A 171 -11.94 -10.61 -2.31
C GLY A 171 -10.48 -10.19 -2.41
N ARG A 172 -10.07 -9.16 -1.66
CA ARG A 172 -8.68 -8.69 -1.62
C ARG A 172 -7.71 -9.71 -1.01
N ILE A 173 -8.10 -10.43 0.05
CA ILE A 173 -7.31 -11.54 0.62
C ILE A 173 -7.14 -12.66 -0.41
N PHE A 174 -8.23 -13.08 -1.05
CA PHE A 174 -8.18 -14.09 -2.10
C PHE A 174 -7.27 -13.65 -3.25
N GLY A 175 -7.45 -12.44 -3.73
CA GLY A 175 -6.63 -11.85 -4.78
C GLY A 175 -5.15 -11.78 -4.40
N LEU A 176 -4.83 -11.37 -3.17
CA LEU A 176 -3.47 -11.32 -2.65
C LEU A 176 -2.81 -12.71 -2.65
N VAL A 177 -3.50 -13.73 -2.15
CA VAL A 177 -2.97 -15.11 -2.10
C VAL A 177 -2.66 -15.61 -3.51
N ILE A 178 -3.58 -15.42 -4.46
CA ILE A 178 -3.38 -15.83 -5.86
C ILE A 178 -2.24 -15.02 -6.50
N ALA A 179 -2.22 -13.71 -6.33
CA ALA A 179 -1.21 -12.84 -6.90
C ALA A 179 0.21 -13.18 -6.41
N VAL A 180 0.39 -13.35 -5.11
CA VAL A 180 1.68 -13.76 -4.52
C VAL A 180 2.07 -15.15 -5.02
N THR A 181 1.13 -16.08 -5.12
CA THR A 181 1.39 -17.43 -5.66
C THR A 181 1.84 -17.37 -7.12
N CYS A 182 1.17 -16.59 -7.96
CA CYS A 182 1.55 -16.38 -9.36
C CYS A 182 2.94 -15.73 -9.47
N LEU A 183 3.25 -14.71 -8.66
CA LEU A 183 4.56 -14.08 -8.61
C LEU A 183 5.65 -15.09 -8.21
N LEU A 184 5.39 -15.92 -7.21
CA LEU A 184 6.33 -16.96 -6.78
C LEU A 184 6.61 -17.98 -7.89
N PHE A 185 5.59 -18.43 -8.61
CA PHE A 185 5.79 -19.31 -9.77
C PHE A 185 6.59 -18.63 -10.88
N TYR A 186 6.31 -17.35 -11.15
CA TYR A 186 7.02 -16.58 -12.16
C TYR A 186 8.50 -16.36 -11.79
N LEU A 187 8.77 -15.98 -10.54
CA LEU A 187 10.12 -15.86 -10.01
C LEU A 187 10.84 -17.21 -10.01
N HIS A 188 10.17 -18.30 -9.66
CA HIS A 188 10.77 -19.65 -9.68
C HIS A 188 11.21 -20.03 -11.09
N TRP A 189 10.32 -19.85 -12.06
CA TRP A 189 10.60 -20.11 -13.47
C TRP A 189 11.77 -19.26 -13.97
N TYR A 190 11.73 -17.95 -13.71
CA TYR A 190 12.75 -17.02 -14.16
C TYR A 190 14.12 -17.31 -13.52
N ALA A 191 14.16 -17.45 -12.19
CA ALA A 191 15.36 -17.72 -11.42
C ALA A 191 16.04 -19.03 -11.85
N ARG A 192 15.25 -20.09 -12.09
CA ARG A 192 15.78 -21.37 -12.59
C ARG A 192 16.38 -21.24 -13.99
N LYS A 193 15.78 -20.43 -14.87
CA LYS A 193 16.32 -20.19 -16.21
C LYS A 193 17.65 -19.44 -16.16
N VAL A 194 17.75 -18.39 -15.34
CA VAL A 194 19.00 -17.61 -15.18
C VAL A 194 20.12 -18.44 -14.56
N GLN A 195 19.80 -19.34 -13.62
CA GLN A 195 20.80 -20.26 -13.06
C GLN A 195 21.32 -21.28 -14.07
N GLN A 196 20.45 -21.78 -14.95
CA GLN A 196 20.81 -22.76 -15.98
C GLN A 196 21.57 -22.12 -17.14
N ASP A 197 21.18 -20.92 -17.53
CA ASP A 197 21.78 -20.14 -18.59
C ASP A 197 21.78 -18.65 -18.22
N PRO A 198 22.92 -18.10 -17.77
CA PRO A 198 23.06 -16.68 -17.48
C PRO A 198 22.59 -15.74 -18.60
N GLN A 199 22.73 -16.14 -19.88
CA GLN A 199 22.34 -15.32 -21.04
C GLN A 199 20.83 -15.17 -21.20
N PHE A 200 20.04 -16.02 -20.53
CA PHE A 200 18.59 -15.87 -20.49
C PHE A 200 18.13 -14.60 -19.77
N SER A 201 18.94 -14.09 -18.84
CA SER A 201 18.59 -12.94 -18.00
C SER A 201 18.11 -11.75 -18.84
N TYR A 202 16.97 -11.17 -18.48
CA TYR A 202 16.49 -9.93 -19.11
C TYR A 202 17.45 -8.76 -18.90
N SER A 203 18.32 -8.83 -17.90
CA SER A 203 19.34 -7.84 -17.57
C SER A 203 20.76 -8.40 -17.74
N TYR A 204 20.98 -9.36 -18.65
CA TYR A 204 22.28 -10.00 -18.84
C TYR A 204 23.41 -8.99 -19.06
N ASP A 205 23.17 -8.00 -19.93
CA ASP A 205 24.13 -6.94 -20.23
C ASP A 205 24.51 -6.07 -19.01
N ASP A 206 23.62 -5.98 -18.00
CA ASP A 206 23.85 -5.16 -16.79
C ASP A 206 24.56 -5.99 -15.68
N ARG A 207 24.69 -7.31 -15.88
CA ARG A 207 25.09 -8.27 -14.85
C ARG A 207 26.47 -8.00 -14.25
N GLU A 208 27.48 -7.75 -15.08
CA GLU A 208 28.84 -7.52 -14.58
C GLU A 208 28.92 -6.30 -13.67
N LYS A 209 28.21 -5.22 -14.01
CA LYS A 209 28.16 -4.01 -13.18
C LYS A 209 27.42 -4.25 -11.89
N PHE A 210 26.28 -4.94 -11.96
CA PHE A 210 25.51 -5.33 -10.80
C PHE A 210 26.34 -6.21 -9.84
N ASP A 211 27.03 -7.22 -10.36
CA ASP A 211 27.89 -8.12 -9.59
C ASP A 211 29.08 -7.38 -8.97
N GLN A 212 29.66 -6.38 -9.65
CA GLN A 212 30.72 -5.55 -9.08
C GLN A 212 30.21 -4.64 -7.95
N MET A 213 29.02 -4.05 -8.12
CA MET A 213 28.44 -3.13 -7.14
C MET A 213 27.92 -3.84 -5.88
N TRP A 214 27.34 -5.03 -6.04
CA TRP A 214 26.62 -5.74 -4.98
C TRP A 214 27.24 -7.08 -4.58
N GLY A 215 28.25 -7.57 -5.31
CA GLY A 215 28.90 -8.85 -5.04
C GLY A 215 30.03 -8.80 -4.00
N MET A 216 30.51 -7.61 -3.63
CA MET A 216 31.46 -7.49 -2.51
C MET A 216 30.72 -7.67 -1.19
N THR A 217 31.15 -8.64 -0.38
CA THR A 217 30.83 -8.73 1.06
C THR A 217 31.51 -7.60 1.83
N THR A 218 31.22 -6.34 1.51
CA THR A 218 31.62 -5.21 2.34
C THR A 218 30.49 -4.91 3.32
N SER A 219 30.08 -5.92 4.07
CA SER A 219 29.41 -5.64 5.33
C SER A 219 30.53 -5.31 6.30
N GLU A 220 30.74 -4.04 6.63
CA GLU A 220 31.24 -3.72 7.96
C GLU A 220 30.42 -4.58 8.94
N GLU A 221 31.09 -5.40 9.73
CA GLU A 221 30.48 -6.31 10.71
C GLU A 221 29.73 -5.49 11.79
N LYS A 222 28.58 -4.92 11.44
CA LYS A 222 27.56 -4.64 12.45
C LYS A 222 27.08 -6.01 12.92
N ASP A 223 27.07 -6.23 14.22
CA ASP A 223 26.63 -7.49 14.81
C ASP A 223 25.17 -7.81 14.40
N GLN A 224 25.01 -8.56 13.31
CA GLN A 224 23.72 -8.92 12.71
C GLN A 224 23.07 -10.11 13.43
N ARG A 225 23.53 -10.46 14.64
CA ARG A 225 22.92 -11.53 15.44
C ARG A 225 21.42 -11.34 15.58
N PHE A 226 20.67 -12.39 15.25
CA PHE A 226 19.23 -12.47 15.40
C PHE A 226 18.86 -12.91 16.82
N THR A 227 19.03 -11.98 17.76
CA THR A 227 18.82 -12.19 19.19
C THR A 227 17.35 -12.46 19.54
N LEU A 228 17.10 -13.03 20.73
CA LEU A 228 15.73 -13.22 21.22
C LEU A 228 14.95 -11.90 21.29
N LYS A 229 15.63 -10.82 21.69
CA LYS A 229 15.08 -9.46 21.70
C LYS A 229 14.57 -9.05 20.31
N LYS A 230 15.38 -9.20 19.26
CA LYS A 230 14.96 -8.87 17.88
C LYS A 230 13.81 -9.75 17.39
N LYS A 231 13.74 -11.03 17.79
CA LYS A 231 12.58 -11.90 17.52
C LYS A 231 11.30 -11.38 18.19
N ILE A 232 11.38 -10.98 19.45
CA ILE A 232 10.23 -10.42 20.19
C ILE A 232 9.76 -9.12 19.52
N ILE A 233 10.68 -8.25 19.10
CA ILE A 233 10.35 -7.01 18.38
C ILE A 233 9.57 -7.31 17.09
N LEU A 234 10.04 -8.25 16.28
CA LEU A 234 9.32 -8.64 15.04
C LEU A 234 7.95 -9.25 15.33
N ILE A 235 7.82 -10.07 16.38
CA ILE A 235 6.52 -10.65 16.78
C ILE A 235 5.56 -9.55 17.22
N LEU A 236 5.99 -8.62 18.08
CA LEU A 236 5.17 -7.51 18.53
C LEU A 236 4.71 -6.63 17.37
N PHE A 237 5.63 -6.31 16.46
CA PHE A 237 5.32 -5.56 15.24
C PHE A 237 4.28 -6.30 14.37
N ALA A 238 4.50 -7.60 14.10
CA ALA A 238 3.57 -8.40 13.29
C ALA A 238 2.19 -8.53 13.95
N CYS A 239 2.12 -8.68 15.27
CA CYS A 239 0.87 -8.80 16.03
C CYS A 239 0.04 -7.52 16.04
N ALA A 240 0.64 -6.34 15.82
CA ALA A 240 -0.09 -5.08 15.77
C ALA A 240 -1.22 -5.08 14.74
N PHE A 241 -1.00 -5.73 13.59
CA PHE A 241 -1.95 -5.73 12.48
C PHE A 241 -3.15 -6.68 12.69
N PRO A 242 -2.99 -7.96 13.11
CA PRO A 242 -4.13 -8.78 13.52
C PRO A 242 -4.95 -8.15 14.66
N ILE A 243 -4.30 -7.50 15.63
CA ILE A 243 -4.98 -6.77 16.71
C ILE A 243 -5.82 -5.63 16.13
N MET A 244 -5.28 -4.89 15.16
CA MET A 244 -6.02 -3.84 14.45
C MET A 244 -7.25 -4.39 13.74
N ILE A 245 -7.09 -5.46 12.96
CA ILE A 245 -8.20 -6.10 12.21
C ILE A 245 -9.29 -6.53 13.19
N TRP A 246 -8.91 -7.24 14.25
CA TRP A 246 -9.83 -7.68 15.29
C TRP A 246 -10.52 -6.48 15.97
N GLY A 247 -9.77 -5.42 16.29
CA GLY A 247 -10.31 -4.21 16.91
C GLY A 247 -11.35 -3.52 16.04
N VAL A 248 -11.10 -3.39 14.73
CA VAL A 248 -12.07 -2.78 13.80
C VAL A 248 -13.27 -3.69 13.60
N MET A 249 -13.07 -5.00 13.36
CA MET A 249 -14.15 -5.92 13.03
C MET A 249 -15.03 -6.31 14.23
N ALA A 250 -14.43 -6.54 15.40
CA ALA A 250 -15.15 -7.06 16.58
C ALA A 250 -15.47 -5.98 17.62
N LYS A 251 -14.72 -4.87 17.66
CA LYS A 251 -14.89 -3.80 18.64
C LYS A 251 -15.30 -2.45 18.04
N GLY A 252 -15.41 -2.35 16.71
CA GLY A 252 -15.78 -1.10 16.04
C GLY A 252 -14.76 0.01 16.24
N TRP A 253 -13.47 -0.32 16.37
CA TRP A 253 -12.42 0.67 16.60
C TRP A 253 -12.36 1.72 15.49
N ALA A 254 -12.29 2.98 15.91
CA ALA A 254 -11.93 4.11 15.07
C ALA A 254 -10.42 4.37 15.11
N PHE A 255 -9.95 5.33 14.31
CA PHE A 255 -8.53 5.70 14.23
C PHE A 255 -7.87 5.97 15.59
N PRO A 256 -8.51 6.69 16.55
CA PRO A 256 -7.90 6.91 17.87
C PRO A 256 -7.62 5.61 18.64
N ASN A 257 -8.49 4.61 18.52
CA ASN A 257 -8.28 3.30 19.17
C ASN A 257 -7.16 2.52 18.49
N MET A 258 -7.06 2.59 17.16
CA MET A 258 -5.95 1.97 16.43
C MET A 258 -4.62 2.65 16.79
N ALA A 259 -4.60 3.99 16.84
CA ALA A 259 -3.42 4.75 17.23
C ALA A 259 -2.95 4.41 18.64
N SER A 260 -3.86 4.29 19.62
CA SER A 260 -3.49 3.93 20.99
C SER A 260 -2.94 2.51 21.10
N ALA A 261 -3.50 1.55 20.36
CA ALA A 261 -2.99 0.17 20.31
C ALA A 261 -1.57 0.12 19.70
N PHE A 262 -1.37 0.79 18.56
CA PHE A 262 -0.05 0.86 17.92
C PHE A 262 0.97 1.61 18.78
N LEU A 263 0.57 2.69 19.44
CA LEU A 263 1.43 3.43 20.36
C LEU A 263 1.85 2.57 21.55
N THR A 264 0.92 1.78 22.11
CA THR A 264 1.23 0.86 23.20
C THR A 264 2.29 -0.16 22.78
N ILE A 265 2.14 -0.75 21.59
CA ILE A 265 3.12 -1.69 21.03
C ILE A 265 4.46 -0.98 20.75
N ALA A 266 4.42 0.23 20.20
CA ALA A 266 5.60 1.04 19.93
C ALA A 266 6.38 1.32 21.22
N ILE A 267 5.69 1.72 22.30
CA ILE A 267 6.32 1.95 23.61
C ILE A 267 7.01 0.68 24.11
N ILE A 268 6.35 -0.48 24.04
CA ILE A 268 6.97 -1.76 24.45
C ILE A 268 8.23 -2.05 23.63
N ILE A 269 8.17 -1.86 22.30
CA ILE A 269 9.33 -2.05 21.41
C ILE A 269 10.42 -1.02 21.69
N MET A 270 10.08 0.22 22.00
CA MET A 270 11.03 1.26 22.42
C MET A 270 11.74 0.86 23.72
N PHE A 271 11.02 0.36 24.72
CA PHE A 271 11.65 -0.19 25.94
C PHE A 271 12.63 -1.31 25.60
N LEU A 272 12.22 -2.29 24.80
CA LEU A 272 13.10 -3.38 24.38
C LEU A 272 14.33 -2.88 23.62
N THR A 273 14.16 -1.88 22.76
CA THR A 273 15.23 -1.34 21.90
C THR A 273 16.20 -0.43 22.68
N CYS A 274 15.67 0.33 23.63
CA CYS A 274 16.43 1.25 24.48
C CYS A 274 17.41 0.49 25.39
N PHE A 275 16.93 -0.57 26.05
CA PHE A 275 17.71 -1.33 27.02
C PHE A 275 18.41 -2.54 26.39
N GLY A 276 19.66 -2.81 26.79
CA GLY A 276 20.43 -3.97 26.33
C GLY A 276 21.92 -3.78 26.57
N HIS A 277 22.60 -4.82 27.07
CA HIS A 277 24.01 -4.74 27.46
C HIS A 277 24.96 -4.65 26.25
N GLN A 278 24.54 -5.17 25.09
CA GLN A 278 25.31 -5.21 23.83
C GLN A 278 24.54 -4.62 22.64
N ASP A 279 23.21 -4.61 22.66
CA ASP A 279 22.33 -4.20 21.53
C ASP A 279 21.31 -3.10 21.92
N GLY A 280 21.50 -2.43 23.05
CA GLY A 280 20.69 -1.28 23.46
C GLY A 280 21.11 -0.01 22.72
N LEU A 281 20.17 0.71 22.11
CA LEU A 281 20.46 1.97 21.43
C LEU A 281 20.58 3.15 22.41
N GLY A 282 20.06 3.00 23.63
CA GLY A 282 19.88 4.09 24.58
C GLY A 282 18.66 4.97 24.28
N GLU A 283 18.26 5.78 25.25
CA GLU A 283 17.02 6.56 25.21
C GLU A 283 17.00 7.52 24.03
N TYR A 284 18.03 8.37 23.90
CA TYR A 284 18.09 9.41 22.87
C TYR A 284 17.98 8.85 21.45
N LYS A 285 18.70 7.76 21.13
CA LYS A 285 18.62 7.15 19.79
C LYS A 285 17.27 6.50 19.54
N THR A 286 16.66 5.91 20.58
CA THR A 286 15.36 5.24 20.46
C THR A 286 14.23 6.25 20.25
N THR A 287 14.22 7.35 21.02
CA THR A 287 13.24 8.43 20.85
C THR A 287 13.44 9.15 19.53
N THR A 288 14.68 9.42 19.13
CA THR A 288 15.01 10.00 17.82
C THR A 288 14.52 9.09 16.69
N ALA A 289 14.72 7.77 16.78
CA ALA A 289 14.22 6.83 15.77
C ALA A 289 12.69 6.84 15.64
N PHE A 290 11.96 6.98 16.75
CA PHE A 290 10.51 7.17 16.71
C PHE A 290 10.14 8.49 16.05
N SER A 291 10.80 9.60 16.42
CA SER A 291 10.56 10.92 15.83
C SER A 291 10.87 10.96 14.34
N ASP A 292 11.97 10.37 13.90
CA ASP A 292 12.38 10.31 12.49
C ASP A 292 11.40 9.45 11.67
N GLY A 293 10.97 8.32 12.22
CA GLY A 293 9.95 7.47 11.62
C GLY A 293 8.58 8.16 11.51
N ALA A 294 8.19 8.95 12.51
CA ALA A 294 6.98 9.77 12.42
C ALA A 294 7.14 10.91 11.41
N ALA A 295 8.32 11.55 11.37
CA ALA A 295 8.62 12.67 10.48
C ALA A 295 8.56 12.27 9.00
N SER A 296 8.98 11.05 8.65
CA SER A 296 8.88 10.56 7.26
C SER A 296 7.45 10.48 6.75
N LEU A 297 6.45 10.38 7.65
CA LEU A 297 5.04 10.30 7.29
C LEU A 297 4.29 11.64 7.38
N VAL A 298 4.95 12.73 7.76
CA VAL A 298 4.34 14.07 7.83
C VAL A 298 3.78 14.47 6.46
N GLY A 299 4.55 14.28 5.38
CA GLY A 299 4.09 14.60 4.02
C GLY A 299 2.79 13.89 3.65
N VAL A 300 2.72 12.57 3.90
CA VAL A 300 1.52 11.77 3.62
C VAL A 300 0.33 12.23 4.46
N SER A 301 0.54 12.47 5.76
CA SER A 301 -0.52 12.95 6.66
C SER A 301 -1.08 14.32 6.26
N LEU A 302 -0.23 15.25 5.80
CA LEU A 302 -0.66 16.58 5.35
C LEU A 302 -1.47 16.49 4.05
N ILE A 303 -1.09 15.61 3.12
CA ILE A 303 -1.86 15.38 1.88
C ILE A 303 -3.30 14.96 2.23
N ILE A 304 -3.48 14.11 3.23
CA ILE A 304 -4.82 13.68 3.70
C ILE A 304 -5.61 14.87 4.28
N GLY A 305 -4.96 15.71 5.10
CA GLY A 305 -5.61 16.91 5.64
C GLY A 305 -6.07 17.88 4.55
N LEU A 306 -5.21 18.15 3.57
CA LEU A 306 -5.54 18.98 2.42
C LEU A 306 -6.64 18.37 1.54
N ALA A 307 -6.63 17.04 1.36
CA ALA A 307 -7.70 16.30 0.67
C ALA A 307 -9.08 16.62 1.25
N ARG A 308 -9.15 16.63 2.59
CA ARG A 308 -10.37 16.87 3.31
C ARG A 308 -10.87 18.30 3.09
N GLY A 309 -9.95 19.25 2.94
CA GLY A 309 -10.27 20.61 2.57
C GLY A 309 -10.87 20.75 1.17
N ILE A 310 -10.35 20.00 0.18
CA ILE A 310 -10.95 19.95 -1.17
C ILE A 310 -12.41 19.47 -1.07
N ASN A 311 -12.65 18.39 -0.33
CA ASN A 311 -13.99 17.87 -0.12
C ASN A 311 -14.92 18.87 0.54
N LYS A 312 -14.43 19.63 1.52
CA LYS A 312 -15.18 20.68 2.18
C LYS A 312 -15.59 21.77 1.17
N VAL A 313 -14.65 22.26 0.34
CA VAL A 313 -14.95 23.23 -0.72
C VAL A 313 -15.99 22.71 -1.72
N LEU A 314 -15.86 21.45 -2.15
CA LEU A 314 -16.78 20.86 -3.12
C LEU A 314 -18.20 20.68 -2.54
N ASN A 315 -18.30 20.30 -1.28
CA ASN A 315 -19.58 20.09 -0.60
C ASN A 315 -20.26 21.42 -0.23
N ASP A 316 -19.53 22.33 0.43
CA ASP A 316 -20.04 23.65 0.82
C ASP A 316 -20.36 24.51 -0.40
N GLY A 317 -19.66 24.25 -1.52
CA GLY A 317 -19.87 24.90 -2.80
C GLY A 317 -21.03 24.36 -3.64
N TYR A 318 -21.71 23.29 -3.18
CA TYR A 318 -22.71 22.53 -3.95
C TYR A 318 -22.21 22.02 -5.32
N ILE A 319 -20.91 21.71 -5.41
CA ILE A 319 -20.23 21.23 -6.62
C ILE A 319 -20.32 19.71 -6.73
N SER A 320 -20.12 19.00 -5.61
CA SER A 320 -20.07 17.52 -5.56
C SER A 320 -21.27 16.87 -6.24
N ASP A 321 -22.49 17.29 -5.89
CA ASP A 321 -23.73 16.73 -6.46
C ASP A 321 -23.91 17.05 -7.94
N THR A 322 -23.37 18.19 -8.40
CA THR A 322 -23.44 18.58 -9.83
C THR A 322 -22.48 17.74 -10.67
N ILE A 323 -21.25 17.51 -10.18
CA ILE A 323 -20.29 16.60 -10.83
C ILE A 323 -20.87 15.19 -10.85
N LEU A 324 -21.41 14.72 -9.72
CA LEU A 324 -22.03 13.41 -9.63
C LEU A 324 -23.21 13.29 -10.60
N TYR A 325 -24.09 14.30 -10.69
CA TYR A 325 -25.22 14.26 -11.63
C TYR A 325 -24.75 14.17 -13.08
N ALA A 326 -23.77 14.99 -13.49
CA ALA A 326 -23.24 14.98 -14.85
C ALA A 326 -22.58 13.62 -15.19
N SER A 327 -21.70 13.15 -14.30
CA SER A 327 -21.02 11.86 -14.46
C SER A 327 -22.00 10.68 -14.41
N SER A 328 -23.03 10.73 -13.55
CA SER A 328 -24.06 9.69 -13.44
C SER A 328 -24.79 9.49 -14.77
N LYS A 329 -25.07 10.55 -15.53
CA LYS A 329 -25.70 10.43 -16.85
C LYS A 329 -24.83 9.67 -17.85
N MET A 330 -23.51 9.79 -17.74
CA MET A 330 -22.58 9.08 -18.63
C MET A 330 -22.53 7.58 -18.31
N VAL A 331 -22.75 7.21 -17.04
CA VAL A 331 -22.65 5.81 -16.57
C VAL A 331 -24.00 5.13 -16.31
N ALA A 332 -25.12 5.86 -16.32
CA ALA A 332 -26.45 5.36 -15.95
C ALA A 332 -26.96 4.19 -16.81
N HIS A 333 -26.43 4.02 -18.02
CA HIS A 333 -26.77 2.91 -18.91
C HIS A 333 -25.75 1.77 -18.89
N MET A 334 -24.72 1.85 -18.03
CA MET A 334 -23.74 0.79 -17.86
C MET A 334 -24.25 -0.25 -16.87
N ASN A 335 -24.01 -1.52 -17.16
CA ASN A 335 -24.08 -2.57 -16.14
C ASN A 335 -22.89 -2.41 -15.17
N GLY A 336 -23.10 -2.69 -13.88
CA GLY A 336 -22.07 -2.61 -12.83
C GLY A 336 -20.75 -3.32 -13.17
N SER A 337 -20.79 -4.49 -13.81
CA SER A 337 -19.59 -5.22 -14.22
C SER A 337 -18.78 -4.49 -15.29
N PHE A 338 -19.44 -3.83 -16.24
CA PHE A 338 -18.74 -3.03 -17.25
C PHE A 338 -18.19 -1.74 -16.62
N PHE A 339 -19.00 -1.08 -15.78
CA PHE A 339 -18.59 0.12 -15.05
C PHE A 339 -17.31 -0.11 -14.24
N ILE A 340 -17.20 -1.22 -13.51
CA ILE A 340 -16.05 -1.44 -12.63
C ILE A 340 -14.75 -1.70 -13.40
N ILE A 341 -14.83 -2.36 -14.57
CA ILE A 341 -13.69 -2.53 -15.47
C ILE A 341 -13.24 -1.18 -16.04
N VAL A 342 -14.19 -0.33 -16.44
CA VAL A 342 -13.87 1.04 -16.90
C VAL A 342 -13.20 1.84 -15.78
N MET A 343 -13.70 1.74 -14.54
CA MET A 343 -13.06 2.40 -13.39
C MET A 343 -11.61 1.94 -13.19
N MET A 344 -11.34 0.64 -13.25
CA MET A 344 -9.98 0.12 -13.15
C MET A 344 -9.06 0.71 -14.24
N LEU A 345 -9.53 0.81 -15.48
CA LEU A 345 -8.76 1.42 -16.58
C LEU A 345 -8.56 2.93 -16.38
N VAL A 346 -9.57 3.64 -15.87
CA VAL A 346 -9.43 5.05 -15.50
C VAL A 346 -8.34 5.22 -14.45
N PHE A 347 -8.33 4.40 -13.40
CA PHE A 347 -7.27 4.45 -12.37
C PHE A 347 -5.90 4.03 -12.90
N PHE A 348 -5.83 3.13 -13.89
CA PHE A 348 -4.59 2.81 -14.59
C PHE A 348 -4.02 4.05 -15.31
N VAL A 349 -4.86 4.78 -16.05
CA VAL A 349 -4.43 6.03 -16.72
C VAL A 349 -4.08 7.12 -15.71
N LEU A 350 -4.91 7.31 -14.69
CA LEU A 350 -4.66 8.30 -13.64
C LEU A 350 -3.39 7.99 -12.83
N GLY A 351 -3.05 6.71 -12.64
CA GLY A 351 -1.81 6.30 -11.98
C GLY A 351 -0.54 6.75 -12.71
N PHE A 352 -0.60 7.00 -14.01
CA PHE A 352 0.52 7.56 -14.77
C PHE A 352 0.68 9.06 -14.49
N ILE A 353 -0.46 9.76 -14.38
CA ILE A 353 -0.51 11.21 -14.11
C ILE A 353 -0.16 11.51 -12.65
N VAL A 354 -0.69 10.69 -11.73
CA VAL A 354 -0.53 10.80 -10.29
C VAL A 354 0.08 9.49 -9.77
N PRO A 355 1.41 9.33 -9.85
CA PRO A 355 2.13 8.12 -9.46
C PRO A 355 2.28 8.00 -7.93
N SER A 356 1.19 8.18 -7.19
CA SER A 356 1.13 8.14 -5.73
C SER A 356 -0.18 7.50 -5.28
N SER A 357 -0.11 6.38 -4.56
CA SER A 357 -1.29 5.68 -4.03
C SER A 357 -2.12 6.64 -3.18
N SER A 358 -1.59 7.06 -2.04
CA SER A 358 -2.29 7.95 -1.11
C SER A 358 -2.80 9.25 -1.77
N GLY A 359 -2.00 9.86 -2.64
CA GLY A 359 -2.36 11.07 -3.38
C GLY A 359 -3.54 10.85 -4.33
N LEU A 360 -3.51 9.81 -5.16
CA LEU A 360 -4.60 9.54 -6.10
C LEU A 360 -5.89 9.13 -5.37
N ALA A 361 -5.80 8.34 -4.30
CA ALA A 361 -6.96 7.99 -3.47
C ALA A 361 -7.68 9.25 -2.97
N VAL A 362 -6.92 10.18 -2.40
CA VAL A 362 -7.38 11.47 -1.88
C VAL A 362 -8.09 12.31 -2.94
N LEU A 363 -7.52 12.36 -4.14
CA LEU A 363 -8.04 13.20 -5.24
C LEU A 363 -9.28 12.60 -5.89
N ALA A 364 -9.31 11.28 -6.09
CA ALA A 364 -10.25 10.63 -6.97
C ALA A 364 -11.47 10.04 -6.25
N MET A 365 -11.30 9.50 -5.03
CA MET A 365 -12.38 8.79 -4.33
C MET A 365 -13.64 9.62 -4.06
N PRO A 366 -13.56 10.91 -3.68
CA PRO A 366 -14.76 11.68 -3.41
C PRO A 366 -15.66 11.90 -4.63
N ILE A 367 -15.08 11.80 -5.83
CA ILE A 367 -15.77 12.02 -7.10
C ILE A 367 -16.18 10.69 -7.73
N LEU A 368 -15.26 9.72 -7.78
CA LEU A 368 -15.47 8.47 -8.51
C LEU A 368 -16.19 7.40 -7.69
N ALA A 369 -16.00 7.34 -6.37
CA ALA A 369 -16.64 6.31 -5.56
C ALA A 369 -18.17 6.44 -5.51
N PRO A 370 -18.77 7.65 -5.38
CA PRO A 370 -20.23 7.80 -5.41
C PRO A 370 -20.90 7.41 -6.73
N LEU A 371 -20.13 7.30 -7.83
CA LEU A 371 -20.68 6.81 -9.10
C LEU A 371 -21.11 5.34 -9.02
N ALA A 372 -20.54 4.55 -8.10
CA ALA A 372 -20.96 3.17 -7.84
C ALA A 372 -22.46 3.07 -7.49
N ASP A 373 -22.98 4.06 -6.75
CA ASP A 373 -24.38 4.09 -6.32
C ASP A 373 -25.34 4.23 -7.51
N THR A 374 -24.89 4.85 -8.60
CA THR A 374 -25.68 5.09 -9.82
C THR A 374 -25.86 3.84 -10.67
N VAL A 375 -24.93 2.89 -10.55
CA VAL A 375 -24.97 1.58 -11.22
C VAL A 375 -25.30 0.46 -10.22
N HIS A 376 -25.74 0.81 -9.02
CA HIS A 376 -26.17 -0.10 -7.96
C HIS A 376 -25.11 -1.12 -7.51
N ILE A 377 -23.84 -0.71 -7.43
CA ILE A 377 -22.77 -1.54 -6.85
C ILE A 377 -22.19 -0.90 -5.59
N PRO A 378 -21.59 -1.68 -4.68
CA PRO A 378 -20.99 -1.11 -3.47
C PRO A 378 -19.78 -0.23 -3.78
N ARG A 379 -19.64 0.91 -3.08
CA ARG A 379 -18.49 1.83 -3.24
C ARG A 379 -17.12 1.19 -2.97
N TYR A 380 -17.04 0.15 -2.12
CA TYR A 380 -15.78 -0.55 -1.85
C TYR A 380 -15.21 -1.22 -3.11
N THR A 381 -16.05 -1.59 -4.08
CA THR A 381 -15.57 -2.16 -5.36
C THR A 381 -14.75 -1.14 -6.13
N VAL A 382 -15.12 0.15 -6.11
CA VAL A 382 -14.34 1.24 -6.74
C VAL A 382 -13.01 1.43 -6.03
N VAL A 383 -12.96 1.24 -4.71
CA VAL A 383 -11.69 1.21 -3.95
C VAL A 383 -10.82 0.03 -4.43
N THR A 384 -11.37 -1.16 -4.60
CA THR A 384 -10.63 -2.31 -5.15
C THR A 384 -10.13 -2.02 -6.58
N ALA A 385 -10.97 -1.41 -7.42
CA ALA A 385 -10.63 -1.07 -8.81
C ALA A 385 -9.51 -0.02 -8.89
N TYR A 386 -9.50 0.92 -7.95
CA TYR A 386 -8.41 1.86 -7.76
C TYR A 386 -7.10 1.17 -7.42
N GLN A 387 -7.09 0.23 -6.47
CA GLN A 387 -5.86 -0.46 -6.09
C GLN A 387 -5.28 -1.23 -7.28
N PHE A 388 -6.12 -1.97 -8.01
CA PHE A 388 -5.66 -2.79 -9.14
C PHE A 388 -5.21 -1.93 -10.32
N GLY A 389 -6.04 -0.97 -10.72
CA GLY A 389 -5.76 -0.09 -11.85
C GLY A 389 -4.51 0.74 -11.61
N GLN A 390 -4.46 1.45 -10.48
CA GLN A 390 -3.33 2.31 -10.18
C GLN A 390 -2.02 1.53 -10.04
N TYR A 391 -1.99 0.42 -9.29
CA TYR A 391 -0.72 -0.29 -9.08
C TYR A 391 -0.22 -0.98 -10.34
N ALA A 392 -1.12 -1.48 -11.21
CA ALA A 392 -0.72 -1.96 -12.53
C ALA A 392 0.04 -0.88 -13.32
N MET A 393 -0.29 0.40 -13.14
CA MET A 393 0.48 1.51 -13.71
C MET A 393 1.70 1.91 -12.88
N LEU A 394 1.66 1.86 -11.55
CA LEU A 394 2.81 2.20 -10.69
C LEU A 394 4.01 1.26 -10.91
N PHE A 395 3.75 0.02 -11.33
CA PHE A 395 4.81 -0.87 -11.79
C PHE A 395 5.58 -0.30 -13.00
N LEU A 396 4.97 0.58 -13.78
CA LEU A 396 5.52 1.11 -15.03
C LEU A 396 5.89 2.58 -14.95
N ALA A 397 5.22 3.37 -14.09
CA ALA A 397 5.28 4.82 -14.09
C ALA A 397 6.72 5.34 -13.86
N PRO A 398 7.31 6.08 -14.82
CA PRO A 398 8.69 6.59 -14.72
C PRO A 398 8.91 7.59 -13.56
N THR A 399 7.84 8.16 -13.04
CA THR A 399 7.85 9.10 -11.92
C THR A 399 7.61 8.43 -10.57
N GLY A 400 7.39 7.11 -10.55
CA GLY A 400 7.18 6.33 -9.34
C GLY A 400 8.46 5.73 -8.75
N LEU A 401 8.31 5.05 -7.61
CA LEU A 401 9.39 4.41 -6.86
C LEU A 401 10.17 3.36 -7.68
N VAL A 402 9.55 2.81 -8.73
CA VAL A 402 10.21 1.90 -9.67
C VAL A 402 11.51 2.51 -10.20
N MET A 403 11.52 3.76 -10.67
CA MET A 403 12.74 4.35 -11.25
C MET A 403 13.84 4.57 -10.23
N ALA A 404 13.49 4.97 -9.00
CA ALA A 404 14.47 5.08 -7.91
C ALA A 404 15.12 3.73 -7.60
N THR A 405 14.32 2.66 -7.58
CA THR A 405 14.80 1.29 -7.36
C THR A 405 15.71 0.82 -8.50
N LEU A 406 15.31 1.04 -9.74
CA LEU A 406 16.09 0.64 -10.92
C LEU A 406 17.41 1.41 -11.01
N GLN A 407 17.40 2.71 -10.73
CA GLN A 407 18.60 3.54 -10.70
C GLN A 407 19.58 3.10 -9.62
N MET A 408 19.08 2.75 -8.43
CA MET A 408 19.93 2.24 -7.35
C MET A 408 20.65 0.93 -7.72
N LEU A 409 20.01 0.09 -8.53
CA LEU A 409 20.57 -1.20 -8.96
C LEU A 409 21.33 -1.12 -10.29
N ASP A 410 21.49 0.09 -10.84
CA ASP A 410 22.05 0.34 -12.18
C ASP A 410 21.39 -0.51 -13.28
N MET A 411 20.07 -0.73 -13.16
CA MET A 411 19.30 -1.55 -14.10
C MET A 411 18.57 -0.68 -15.12
N ARG A 412 18.68 -1.03 -16.41
CA ARG A 412 17.93 -0.34 -17.46
C ARG A 412 16.43 -0.61 -17.35
N TYR A 413 15.63 0.46 -17.49
CA TYR A 413 14.16 0.38 -17.42
C TYR A 413 13.57 -0.65 -18.37
N TYR A 414 14.08 -0.74 -19.61
CA TYR A 414 13.58 -1.70 -20.59
C TYR A 414 13.71 -3.17 -20.13
N HIS A 415 14.76 -3.52 -19.37
CA HIS A 415 14.93 -4.87 -18.82
C HIS A 415 13.84 -5.18 -17.79
N PHE A 416 13.59 -4.24 -16.89
CA PHE A 416 12.52 -4.37 -15.91
C PHE A 416 11.14 -4.42 -16.57
N GLN A 417 10.90 -3.56 -17.56
CA GLN A 417 9.62 -3.48 -18.25
C GLN A 417 9.26 -4.83 -18.90
N ARG A 418 10.22 -5.49 -19.57
CA ARG A 418 10.01 -6.82 -20.15
C ARG A 418 9.66 -7.86 -19.10
N PHE A 419 10.32 -7.79 -17.94
CA PHE A 419 10.07 -8.70 -16.83
C PHE A 419 8.71 -8.47 -16.17
N VAL A 420 8.32 -7.23 -15.92
CA VAL A 420 7.11 -6.88 -15.14
C VAL A 420 5.84 -6.91 -15.98
N TRP A 421 5.93 -6.79 -17.31
CA TRP A 421 4.76 -6.74 -18.19
C TRP A 421 3.77 -7.90 -18.00
N PRO A 422 4.18 -9.18 -17.88
CA PRO A 422 3.26 -10.27 -17.56
C PRO A 422 2.49 -10.07 -16.25
N VAL A 423 3.11 -9.43 -15.25
CA VAL A 423 2.49 -9.14 -13.95
C VAL A 423 1.47 -8.01 -14.07
N VAL A 424 1.75 -6.97 -14.86
CA VAL A 424 0.78 -5.91 -15.20
C VAL A 424 -0.45 -6.52 -15.87
N VAL A 425 -0.24 -7.35 -16.89
CA VAL A 425 -1.32 -8.03 -17.62
C VAL A 425 -2.12 -8.94 -16.67
N PHE A 426 -1.44 -9.68 -15.79
CA PHE A 426 -2.09 -10.47 -14.76
C PHE A 426 -2.99 -9.62 -13.87
N VAL A 427 -2.50 -8.49 -13.33
CA VAL A 427 -3.32 -7.61 -12.47
C VAL A 427 -4.54 -7.09 -13.22
N LEU A 428 -4.40 -6.67 -14.48
CA LEU A 428 -5.53 -6.15 -15.25
C LEU A 428 -6.56 -7.24 -15.59
N ILE A 429 -6.12 -8.44 -15.98
CA ILE A 429 -7.04 -9.52 -16.37
C ILE A 429 -7.64 -10.21 -15.15
N PHE A 430 -6.80 -10.70 -14.23
CA PHE A 430 -7.25 -11.40 -13.03
C PHE A 430 -7.95 -10.43 -12.06
N GLY A 431 -7.37 -9.24 -11.82
CA GLY A 431 -8.00 -8.21 -11.01
C GLY A 431 -9.33 -7.74 -11.61
N GLY A 432 -9.40 -7.57 -12.94
CA GLY A 432 -10.66 -7.30 -13.62
C GLY A 432 -11.71 -8.40 -13.42
N GLY A 433 -11.33 -9.66 -13.56
CA GLY A 433 -12.23 -10.80 -13.29
C GLY A 433 -12.69 -10.86 -11.83
N LEU A 434 -11.79 -10.57 -10.89
CA LEU A 434 -12.11 -10.48 -9.47
C LEU A 434 -13.11 -9.35 -9.18
N LEU A 435 -12.92 -8.16 -9.78
CA LEU A 435 -13.86 -7.04 -9.66
C LEU A 435 -15.25 -7.38 -10.20
N VAL A 436 -15.31 -8.03 -11.37
CA VAL A 436 -16.59 -8.48 -11.94
C VAL A 436 -17.27 -9.47 -10.99
N THR A 437 -16.50 -10.38 -10.39
CA THR A 437 -17.01 -11.35 -9.42
C THR A 437 -17.54 -10.65 -8.16
N GLU A 438 -16.81 -9.67 -7.61
CA GLU A 438 -17.26 -8.87 -6.46
C GLU A 438 -18.59 -8.16 -6.76
N VAL A 439 -18.73 -7.57 -7.96
CA VAL A 439 -19.98 -6.93 -8.39
C VAL A 439 -21.13 -7.93 -8.49
N LEU A 440 -20.90 -9.11 -9.07
CA LEU A 440 -21.94 -10.13 -9.24
C LEU A 440 -22.37 -10.80 -7.93
N ILE A 441 -21.51 -10.81 -6.91
CA ILE A 441 -21.86 -11.32 -5.58
C ILE A 441 -22.61 -10.26 -4.76
N ALA A 442 -22.34 -8.99 -5.01
CA ALA A 442 -22.89 -7.89 -4.22
C ALA A 442 -24.21 -7.32 -4.75
N GLY A 443 -24.48 -7.45 -6.05
CA GLY A 443 -25.76 -7.08 -6.69
C GLY A 443 -26.68 -8.29 -6.84
#